data_AF-A0A4R4F909-F1
#
_entry.id   AF-A0A4R4F909-F1
#
_cell.length_a   1.000
_cell.length_b   1.000
_cell.length_c   1.000
_cell.angle_alpha   90.00
_cell.angle_beta   90.00
_cell.angle_gamma   90.00
#
_symmetry.space_group_name_H-M   'P 1'
#
loop_
_entity.id
_entity.type
_entity.pdbx_description
1 polymer ?
#
loop_
_entity_poly.entity_id
_entity_poly.type
_entity_poly.pdbx_seq_one_letter_code
_entity_poly.pdbx_strand_id
1 'polypeptide(L)'
;MGKDKWKCRLCGQFFDNKEMSEEHYPARSVGNEDIVALNITKMFDSFQSKEMQERIGNKLSAGEGIEQISGDIFDNELAESLYPDGRTARTLCRKCNIFLGKYDEAYLKFFSLDGDAKAIKGFSQNTKIYIIKSIFGKFLSIPEAKNEEFDFVDFLKNDLETEYSGKWKIYFVRRDFSSDLMGMKDIGTGKITFEEGVVYELSDDKFIYNLMNFDKHPCFEMTNLFDILKKNYKLIQGVGSDGGYHAQIFMTRLFSELI
;
A
#
# COMPACT_ATOMS: atom_id res chain seq x y z
N MET A 1 -25.87 12.88 -25.43
CA MET A 1 -24.91 11.89 -24.86
C MET A 1 -25.26 11.74 -23.39
N GLY A 2 -25.67 10.54 -22.97
CA GLY A 2 -26.05 10.29 -21.57
C GLY A 2 -24.84 10.50 -20.65
N LYS A 3 -25.03 11.14 -19.50
CA LYS A 3 -23.96 11.31 -18.51
C LYS A 3 -23.46 9.94 -18.08
N ASP A 4 -22.17 9.67 -18.29
CA ASP A 4 -21.53 8.46 -17.78
C ASP A 4 -21.69 8.41 -16.26
N LYS A 5 -22.45 7.43 -15.78
CA LYS A 5 -22.61 7.16 -14.35
C LYS A 5 -21.59 6.14 -13.91
N TRP A 6 -21.04 6.34 -12.73
CA TRP A 6 -20.00 5.51 -12.13
C TRP A 6 -20.60 4.63 -11.03
N LYS A 7 -20.24 3.34 -11.03
CA LYS A 7 -20.73 2.39 -10.03
C LYS A 7 -19.84 2.45 -8.78
N CYS A 8 -20.42 2.72 -7.62
CA CYS A 8 -19.72 2.63 -6.34
C CYS A 8 -19.45 1.15 -6.00
N ARG A 9 -18.19 0.79 -5.72
CA ARG A 9 -17.77 -0.58 -5.41
C ARG A 9 -18.24 -1.08 -4.05
N LEU A 10 -18.42 -0.18 -3.09
CA LEU A 10 -18.98 -0.56 -1.79
C LEU A 10 -20.49 -0.77 -1.90
N CYS A 11 -21.30 0.25 -2.23
CA CYS A 11 -22.77 0.10 -2.20
C CYS A 11 -23.42 -0.43 -3.48
N GLY A 12 -22.68 -0.54 -4.59
CA GLY A 12 -23.18 -1.01 -5.89
C GLY A 12 -24.05 -0.02 -6.67
N GLN A 13 -24.35 1.16 -6.10
CA GLN A 13 -25.21 2.17 -6.72
C GLN A 13 -24.45 3.03 -7.76
N PHE A 14 -25.19 3.62 -8.70
CA PHE A 14 -24.64 4.45 -9.78
C PHE A 14 -24.78 5.95 -9.47
N PHE A 15 -23.69 6.70 -9.65
CA PHE A 15 -23.60 8.12 -9.29
C PHE A 15 -23.03 8.96 -10.43
N ASP A 16 -23.31 10.27 -10.42
CA ASP A 16 -22.60 11.21 -11.30
C ASP A 16 -21.12 11.33 -10.83
N ASN A 17 -20.20 11.62 -11.75
CA ASN A 17 -18.76 11.78 -11.41
C ASN A 17 -18.51 12.76 -10.25
N LYS A 18 -19.31 13.84 -10.12
CA LYS A 18 -19.20 14.81 -9.03
C LYS A 18 -19.57 14.25 -7.64
N GLU A 19 -20.30 13.15 -7.59
CA GLU A 19 -20.73 12.47 -6.36
C GLU A 19 -19.78 11.31 -5.99
N MET A 20 -18.92 10.92 -6.93
CA MET A 20 -17.80 10.04 -6.64
C MET A 20 -16.81 10.78 -5.75
N SER A 21 -16.18 10.01 -4.87
CA SER A 21 -15.06 10.50 -4.10
C SER A 21 -13.86 10.54 -5.04
N GLU A 22 -13.16 11.66 -5.06
CA GLU A 22 -11.71 11.59 -5.16
C GLU A 22 -11.32 10.88 -3.87
N GLU A 23 -11.10 9.58 -3.94
CA GLU A 23 -10.92 8.73 -2.76
C GLU A 23 -9.64 9.18 -2.07
N HIS A 24 -9.82 9.96 -1.03
CA HIS A 24 -8.75 10.32 -0.13
C HIS A 24 -8.51 9.09 0.73
N TYR A 25 -7.65 8.21 0.22
CA TYR A 25 -7.10 7.08 0.95
C TYR A 25 -6.63 7.54 2.35
N PRO A 26 -6.62 6.67 3.39
CA PRO A 26 -6.13 7.02 4.72
C PRO A 26 -4.64 7.41 4.78
N ALA A 27 -3.94 7.45 3.65
CA ALA A 27 -2.62 8.04 3.49
C ALA A 27 -2.56 9.40 4.20
N ARG A 28 -3.58 10.27 4.05
CA ARG A 28 -3.66 11.51 4.84
C ARG A 28 -3.82 11.31 6.35
N SER A 29 -4.59 10.32 6.80
CA SER A 29 -4.76 10.10 8.25
C SER A 29 -3.46 9.67 8.91
N VAL A 30 -2.53 9.06 8.16
CA VAL A 30 -1.18 8.69 8.59
C VAL A 30 -0.08 9.66 8.13
N GLY A 31 -0.41 10.79 7.48
CA GLY A 31 0.53 11.82 7.06
C GLY A 31 1.18 11.63 5.68
N ASN A 32 0.79 10.60 4.93
CA ASN A 32 1.22 10.38 3.55
C ASN A 32 0.38 11.28 2.63
N GLU A 33 0.69 12.58 2.59
CA GLU A 33 -0.07 13.55 1.78
C GLU A 33 0.22 13.42 0.28
N ASP A 34 1.45 13.02 -0.08
CA ASP A 34 1.90 12.84 -1.45
C ASP A 34 2.25 11.38 -1.73
N ILE A 35 1.60 10.78 -2.73
CA ILE A 35 1.91 9.42 -3.18
C ILE A 35 3.05 9.52 -4.18
N VAL A 36 4.25 9.22 -3.69
CA VAL A 36 5.48 9.26 -4.48
C VAL A 36 5.83 7.88 -5.03
N ALA A 37 6.14 7.84 -6.31
CA ALA A 37 6.85 6.71 -6.89
C ALA A 37 8.28 7.10 -7.21
N LEU A 38 9.13 6.08 -7.29
CA LEU A 38 10.47 6.25 -7.82
C LEU A 38 10.40 6.49 -9.32
N ASN A 39 10.83 7.67 -9.78
CA ASN A 39 11.05 7.94 -11.19
C ASN A 39 12.29 7.17 -11.64
N ILE A 40 12.05 6.02 -12.26
CA ILE A 40 13.09 5.07 -12.64
C ILE A 40 14.01 5.66 -13.71
N THR A 41 13.46 6.42 -14.65
CA THR A 41 14.24 7.09 -15.70
C THR A 41 15.26 8.08 -15.10
N LYS A 42 14.81 8.97 -14.21
CA LYS A 42 15.70 9.91 -13.50
C LYS A 42 16.71 9.18 -12.63
N MET A 43 16.31 8.07 -12.01
CA MET A 43 17.22 7.27 -11.20
C MET A 43 18.40 6.76 -12.04
N PHE A 44 18.14 6.21 -13.23
CA PHE A 44 19.19 5.77 -14.15
C PHE A 44 20.10 6.92 -14.59
N ASP A 45 19.53 8.06 -14.97
CA ASP A 45 20.29 9.25 -15.37
C ASP A 45 21.19 9.76 -14.23
N SER A 46 20.62 9.85 -13.02
CA SER A 46 21.32 10.33 -11.83
C SER A 46 22.48 9.43 -11.43
N PHE A 47 22.30 8.10 -11.41
CA PHE A 47 23.36 7.16 -11.02
C PHE A 47 24.49 7.02 -12.04
N GLN A 48 24.25 7.35 -13.31
CA GLN A 48 25.29 7.43 -14.32
C GLN A 48 26.11 8.73 -14.24
N SER A 49 25.62 9.74 -13.51
CA SER A 49 26.33 11.01 -13.38
C SER A 49 27.48 10.94 -12.36
N LYS A 50 28.66 11.44 -12.75
CA LYS A 50 29.82 11.54 -11.85
C LYS A 50 29.57 12.52 -10.69
N GLU A 51 28.80 13.57 -10.94
CA GLU A 51 28.43 14.57 -9.95
C GLU A 51 27.65 13.94 -8.78
N MET A 52 26.71 13.03 -9.08
CA MET A 52 25.97 12.32 -8.04
C MET A 52 26.87 11.44 -7.18
N GLN A 53 27.78 10.71 -7.82
CA GLN A 53 28.73 9.83 -7.13
C GLN A 53 29.65 10.63 -6.19
N GLU A 54 30.16 11.78 -6.66
CA GLU A 54 30.98 12.69 -5.83
C GLU A 54 30.17 13.27 -4.67
N ARG A 55 28.92 13.68 -4.90
CA ARG A 55 28.04 14.22 -3.86
C ARG A 55 27.74 13.19 -2.76
N ILE A 56 27.40 11.96 -3.15
CA ILE A 56 27.19 10.85 -2.21
C ILE A 56 28.48 10.57 -1.43
N GLY A 57 29.63 10.50 -2.11
CA GLY A 57 30.93 10.28 -1.47
C GLY A 57 31.31 11.37 -0.45
N ASN A 58 31.02 12.63 -0.75
CA ASN A 58 31.26 13.75 0.15
C ASN A 58 30.37 13.70 1.39
N LYS A 59 29.07 13.43 1.23
CA LYS A 59 28.13 13.28 2.36
C LYS A 59 28.51 12.11 3.28
N LEU A 60 28.88 10.97 2.71
CA LEU A 60 29.40 9.82 3.47
C LEU A 60 30.68 10.18 4.24
N SER A 61 31.59 10.90 3.61
CA SER A 61 32.85 11.36 4.24
C SER A 61 32.60 12.38 5.35
N ALA A 62 31.50 13.13 5.29
CA ALA A 62 31.04 14.04 6.33
C ALA A 62 30.32 13.33 7.50
N GLY A 63 30.12 12.01 7.40
CA GLY A 63 29.48 11.20 8.44
C GLY A 63 27.97 11.06 8.34
N GLU A 64 27.34 11.50 7.24
CA GLU A 64 25.92 11.23 6.98
C GLU A 64 25.70 9.72 6.74
N GLY A 65 24.61 9.18 7.30
CA GLY A 65 24.25 7.77 7.10
C GLY A 65 23.67 7.52 5.71
N ILE A 66 23.94 6.34 5.13
CA ILE A 66 23.47 6.01 3.77
C ILE A 66 21.95 6.06 3.62
N GLU A 67 21.21 5.75 4.68
CA GLU A 67 19.74 5.84 4.70
C GLU A 67 19.27 7.29 4.56
N GLN A 68 19.90 8.22 5.27
CA GLN A 68 19.59 9.65 5.20
C GLN A 68 19.91 10.21 3.82
N ILE A 69 21.08 9.86 3.27
CA ILE A 69 21.50 10.30 1.93
C ILE A 69 20.52 9.79 0.87
N SER A 70 20.13 8.52 0.95
CA SER A 70 19.22 7.91 -0.03
C SER A 70 17.81 8.52 0.05
N GLY A 71 17.31 8.78 1.26
CA GLY A 71 16.05 9.50 1.48
C GLY A 71 16.07 10.91 0.89
N ASP A 72 17.12 11.70 1.17
CA ASP A 72 17.26 13.05 0.63
C ASP A 72 17.25 13.07 -0.91
N ILE A 73 17.96 12.14 -1.54
CA ILE A 73 18.01 12.04 -3.01
C ILE A 73 16.64 11.65 -3.57
N PHE A 74 15.98 10.70 -2.92
CA PHE A 74 14.65 10.28 -3.32
C PHE A 74 13.67 11.47 -3.29
N ASP A 75 13.50 12.10 -2.13
CA ASP A 75 12.50 13.14 -1.93
C ASP A 75 12.70 14.36 -2.83
N ASN A 76 13.96 14.75 -3.09
CA ASN A 76 14.27 15.99 -3.81
C ASN A 76 14.42 15.81 -5.32
N GLU A 77 14.79 14.62 -5.80
CA GLU A 77 15.24 14.44 -7.20
C GLU A 77 14.57 13.30 -7.93
N LEU A 78 14.30 12.18 -7.23
CA LEU A 78 13.82 10.95 -7.87
C LEU A 78 12.35 10.66 -7.64
N ALA A 79 11.73 11.26 -6.62
CA ALA A 79 10.30 11.10 -6.37
C ALA A 79 9.47 11.82 -7.44
N GLU A 80 8.43 11.14 -7.92
CA GLU A 80 7.38 11.76 -8.71
C GLU A 80 6.02 11.52 -8.05
N SER A 81 5.19 12.57 -8.02
CA SER A 81 3.80 12.42 -7.56
C SER A 81 3.02 11.67 -8.64
N LEU A 82 2.62 10.43 -8.35
CA LEU A 82 1.81 9.64 -9.28
C LEU A 82 0.38 10.16 -9.37
N TYR A 83 -0.12 10.74 -8.27
CA TYR A 83 -1.48 11.20 -8.14
C TYR A 83 -1.51 12.42 -7.21
N PRO A 84 -1.49 13.65 -7.74
CA PRO A 84 -1.55 14.86 -6.91
C PRO A 84 -2.85 14.94 -6.07
N ASP A 85 -3.89 14.21 -6.48
CA ASP A 85 -5.19 14.11 -5.79
C ASP A 85 -5.44 12.73 -5.11
N GLY A 86 -4.46 11.80 -5.10
CA GLY A 86 -4.51 10.49 -4.43
C GLY A 86 -4.82 9.24 -5.30
N ARG A 87 -4.60 8.04 -4.75
CA ARG A 87 -4.86 6.70 -5.37
C ARG A 87 -6.37 6.47 -5.55
N THR A 88 -6.96 7.07 -6.57
CA THR A 88 -8.41 6.97 -6.78
C THR A 88 -8.69 6.60 -8.22
N ALA A 89 -9.19 5.38 -8.44
CA ALA A 89 -9.94 5.06 -9.64
C ALA A 89 -11.38 5.62 -9.60
N ARG A 90 -11.68 6.54 -8.66
CA ARG A 90 -13.02 7.09 -8.38
C ARG A 90 -14.05 5.98 -8.28
N THR A 91 -13.79 5.00 -7.43
CA THR A 91 -14.60 3.79 -7.35
C THR A 91 -15.62 3.79 -6.21
N LEU A 92 -15.53 4.74 -5.28
CA LEU A 92 -16.40 4.89 -4.13
C LEU A 92 -17.16 6.20 -4.23
N CYS A 93 -18.45 6.18 -3.90
CA CYS A 93 -19.19 7.41 -3.68
C CYS A 93 -18.76 8.07 -2.35
N ARG A 94 -18.91 9.40 -2.25
CA ARG A 94 -18.50 10.16 -1.06
C ARG A 94 -19.06 9.60 0.25
N LYS A 95 -20.32 9.16 0.25
CA LYS A 95 -20.97 8.56 1.43
C LYS A 95 -20.28 7.26 1.87
N CYS A 96 -19.93 6.40 0.93
CA CYS A 96 -19.22 5.16 1.21
C CYS A 96 -17.79 5.42 1.69
N ASN A 97 -17.09 6.40 1.10
CA ASN A 97 -15.78 6.81 1.56
C ASN A 97 -15.81 7.31 3.02
N ILE A 98 -16.77 8.18 3.36
CA ILE A 98 -16.98 8.65 4.74
C ILE A 98 -17.29 7.49 5.70
N PHE A 99 -18.11 6.53 5.27
CA PHE A 99 -18.41 5.35 6.07
C PHE A 99 -17.16 4.52 6.41
N LEU A 100 -16.24 4.35 5.45
CA LEU A 100 -14.99 3.62 5.67
C LEU A 100 -14.03 4.37 6.59
N GLY A 101 -14.11 5.71 6.65
CA GLY A 101 -13.26 6.55 7.51
C GLY A 101 -13.28 6.18 9.00
N LYS A 102 -14.37 5.56 9.49
CA LYS A 102 -14.42 5.05 10.87
C LYS A 102 -13.43 3.91 11.14
N TYR A 103 -13.08 3.14 10.12
CA TYR A 103 -12.08 2.08 10.21
C TYR A 103 -10.66 2.64 10.19
N ASP A 104 -10.47 3.77 9.51
CA ASP A 104 -9.16 4.41 9.36
C ASP A 104 -8.61 4.94 10.69
N GLU A 105 -9.46 5.33 11.63
CA GLU A 105 -9.05 5.67 13.00
C GLU A 105 -8.37 4.50 13.72
N ALA A 106 -8.86 3.27 13.51
CA ALA A 106 -8.26 2.08 14.09
C ALA A 106 -6.93 1.74 13.40
N TYR A 107 -6.88 1.88 12.08
CA TYR A 107 -5.66 1.71 11.32
C TYR A 107 -4.59 2.75 11.68
N LEU A 108 -4.95 4.02 11.91
CA LEU A 108 -4.02 5.05 12.37
C LEU A 108 -3.34 4.63 13.68
N LYS A 109 -4.07 4.02 14.63
CA LYS A 109 -3.47 3.49 15.86
C LYS A 109 -2.47 2.37 15.59
N PHE A 110 -2.79 1.46 14.66
CA PHE A 110 -1.87 0.41 14.23
C PHE A 110 -0.61 1.00 13.60
N PHE A 111 -0.77 1.98 12.71
CA PHE A 111 0.33 2.65 12.01
C PHE A 111 1.23 3.43 12.97
N SER A 112 0.66 4.22 13.88
CA SER A 112 1.42 5.04 14.83
C SER A 112 2.21 4.22 15.85
N LEU A 113 1.85 2.95 16.04
CA LEU A 113 2.57 2.01 16.91
C LEU A 113 3.44 1.03 16.10
N ASP A 114 3.71 1.34 14.84
CA ASP A 114 4.54 0.55 13.92
C ASP A 114 4.12 -0.93 13.81
N GLY A 115 2.85 -1.22 14.02
CA GLY A 115 2.36 -2.59 14.01
C GLY A 115 2.95 -3.46 15.13
N ASP A 116 3.46 -2.85 16.21
CA ASP A 116 4.14 -3.54 17.30
C ASP A 116 3.27 -4.63 17.94
N ALA A 117 3.82 -5.83 18.05
CA ALA A 117 3.06 -6.98 18.51
C ALA A 117 2.60 -6.88 19.97
N LYS A 118 3.40 -6.24 20.83
CA LYS A 118 3.07 -6.06 22.24
C LYS A 118 1.93 -5.06 22.39
N ALA A 119 1.96 -3.95 21.65
CA ALA A 119 0.90 -2.96 21.61
C ALA A 119 -0.40 -3.53 21.05
N ILE A 120 -0.36 -4.21 19.90
CA ILE A 120 -1.53 -4.81 19.25
C ILE A 120 -2.19 -5.87 20.14
N LYS A 121 -1.43 -6.60 20.93
CA LYS A 121 -1.98 -7.55 21.90
C LYS A 121 -2.95 -6.89 22.89
N GLY A 122 -2.72 -5.62 23.23
CA GLY A 122 -3.59 -4.82 24.10
C GLY A 122 -4.83 -4.23 23.42
N PHE A 123 -4.94 -4.31 22.09
CA PHE A 123 -6.12 -3.80 21.39
C PHE A 123 -7.36 -4.67 21.64
N SER A 124 -8.51 -4.01 21.73
CA SER A 124 -9.80 -4.71 21.76
C SER A 124 -10.04 -5.45 20.44
N GLN A 125 -10.88 -6.49 20.48
CA GLN A 125 -11.24 -7.25 19.29
C GLN A 125 -11.81 -6.35 18.18
N ASN A 126 -12.68 -5.40 18.53
CA ASN A 126 -13.27 -4.48 17.56
C ASN A 126 -12.22 -3.59 16.88
N THR A 127 -11.24 -3.05 17.64
CA THR A 127 -10.16 -2.26 17.06
C THR A 127 -9.37 -3.08 16.04
N LYS A 128 -9.07 -4.34 16.35
CA LYS A 128 -8.38 -5.26 15.43
C LYS A 128 -9.20 -5.53 14.17
N ILE A 129 -10.49 -5.84 14.31
CA ILE A 129 -11.39 -6.03 13.15
C ILE A 129 -11.46 -4.75 12.30
N TYR A 130 -11.50 -3.58 12.91
CA TYR A 130 -11.54 -2.31 12.17
C TYR A 130 -10.23 -2.03 11.43
N ILE A 131 -9.07 -2.42 11.99
CA ILE A 131 -7.79 -2.37 11.26
C ILE A 131 -7.86 -3.26 10.01
N ILE A 132 -8.36 -4.50 10.15
CA ILE A 132 -8.53 -5.43 9.02
C ILE A 132 -9.45 -4.81 7.96
N LYS A 133 -10.62 -4.31 8.36
CA LYS A 133 -11.59 -3.68 7.44
C LYS A 133 -11.04 -2.44 6.76
N SER A 134 -10.29 -1.59 7.47
CA SER A 134 -9.62 -0.43 6.86
C SER A 134 -8.69 -0.90 5.73
N ILE A 135 -7.82 -1.87 5.99
CA ILE A 135 -6.85 -2.33 4.99
C ILE A 135 -7.53 -3.05 3.81
N PHE A 136 -8.59 -3.84 4.02
CA PHE A 136 -9.38 -4.40 2.91
C PHE A 136 -10.10 -3.31 2.10
N GLY A 137 -10.74 -2.35 2.77
CA GLY A 137 -11.47 -1.25 2.11
C GLY A 137 -10.59 -0.40 1.20
N LYS A 138 -9.33 -0.25 1.57
CA LYS A 138 -8.29 0.42 0.80
C LYS A 138 -8.01 -0.22 -0.56
N PHE A 139 -8.20 -1.52 -0.73
CA PHE A 139 -8.07 -2.18 -2.04
C PHE A 139 -9.27 -1.92 -2.96
N LEU A 140 -10.37 -1.34 -2.47
CA LEU A 140 -11.47 -0.93 -3.35
C LEU A 140 -11.05 0.23 -4.27
N SER A 141 -10.14 1.11 -3.84
CA SER A 141 -9.80 2.34 -4.57
C SER A 141 -8.57 2.21 -5.49
N ILE A 142 -7.87 1.08 -5.49
CA ILE A 142 -6.63 0.95 -6.29
C ILE A 142 -6.93 0.90 -7.79
N PRO A 143 -6.15 1.62 -8.63
CA PRO A 143 -6.36 1.65 -10.08
C PRO A 143 -6.29 0.28 -10.76
N GLU A 144 -5.37 -0.58 -10.32
CA GLU A 144 -5.08 -1.86 -10.94
C GLU A 144 -6.21 -2.88 -10.72
N ALA A 145 -7.00 -2.71 -9.64
CA ALA A 145 -8.15 -3.55 -9.34
C ALA A 145 -9.49 -2.92 -9.75
N LYS A 146 -9.50 -1.87 -10.58
CA LYS A 146 -10.73 -1.13 -10.97
C LYS A 146 -11.86 -2.02 -11.50
N ASN A 147 -11.51 -3.13 -12.17
CA ASN A 147 -12.45 -4.06 -12.79
C ASN A 147 -12.66 -5.34 -11.95
N GLU A 148 -12.06 -5.44 -10.76
CA GLU A 148 -12.16 -6.64 -9.92
C GLU A 148 -13.47 -6.66 -9.14
N GLU A 149 -14.01 -7.85 -8.87
CA GLU A 149 -15.14 -8.02 -7.94
C GLU A 149 -14.65 -8.70 -6.66
N PHE A 150 -14.77 -7.97 -5.55
CA PHE A 150 -14.26 -8.39 -4.26
C PHE A 150 -15.37 -8.96 -3.37
N ASP A 151 -15.23 -10.21 -2.93
CA ASP A 151 -16.20 -10.87 -2.05
C ASP A 151 -16.16 -10.33 -0.60
N PHE A 152 -15.09 -9.63 -0.21
CA PHE A 152 -14.98 -8.98 1.10
C PHE A 152 -15.82 -7.70 1.22
N VAL A 153 -16.47 -7.25 0.14
CA VAL A 153 -17.32 -6.05 0.16
C VAL A 153 -18.44 -6.16 1.21
N ASP A 154 -19.03 -7.34 1.39
CA ASP A 154 -20.09 -7.52 2.39
C ASP A 154 -19.54 -7.52 3.83
N PHE A 155 -18.34 -8.07 4.03
CA PHE A 155 -17.60 -7.94 5.29
C PHE A 155 -17.32 -6.48 5.67
N LEU A 156 -17.03 -5.63 4.67
CA LEU A 156 -16.82 -4.19 4.89
C LEU A 156 -18.11 -3.42 5.20
N LYS A 157 -19.22 -3.76 4.54
CA LYS A 157 -20.51 -3.05 4.73
C LYS A 157 -21.11 -3.30 6.11
N ASN A 158 -21.05 -4.55 6.58
CA ASN A 158 -21.63 -4.93 7.86
C ASN A 158 -20.63 -4.64 8.97
N ASP A 159 -20.87 -3.62 9.78
CA ASP A 159 -19.94 -3.23 10.85
C ASP A 159 -19.87 -4.22 12.01
N LEU A 160 -20.95 -4.97 12.23
CA LEU A 160 -21.04 -6.05 13.21
C LEU A 160 -20.34 -7.33 12.74
N GLU A 161 -20.03 -7.45 11.45
CA GLU A 161 -19.34 -8.65 10.94
C GLU A 161 -17.92 -8.73 11.49
N THR A 162 -17.57 -9.87 12.06
CA THR A 162 -16.26 -10.09 12.68
C THR A 162 -15.44 -11.18 12.01
N GLU A 163 -16.08 -11.94 11.12
CA GLU A 163 -15.44 -13.02 10.39
C GLU A 163 -15.54 -12.78 8.88
N TYR A 164 -14.52 -13.23 8.16
CA TYR A 164 -14.50 -13.18 6.71
C TYR A 164 -13.94 -14.51 6.20
N SER A 165 -14.70 -15.14 5.30
CA SER A 165 -14.44 -16.49 4.78
C SER A 165 -14.31 -16.52 3.25
N GLY A 166 -14.12 -15.36 2.62
CA GLY A 166 -13.93 -15.26 1.18
C GLY A 166 -12.51 -15.66 0.73
N LYS A 167 -12.26 -15.54 -0.57
CA LYS A 167 -11.01 -16.02 -1.19
C LYS A 167 -9.81 -15.09 -0.97
N TRP A 168 -10.06 -13.81 -0.69
CA TRP A 168 -9.02 -12.78 -0.68
C TRP A 168 -8.27 -12.75 0.65
N LYS A 169 -6.95 -12.80 0.59
CA LYS A 169 -6.06 -12.78 1.75
C LYS A 169 -5.16 -11.57 1.64
N ILE A 170 -4.93 -10.91 2.78
CA ILE A 170 -3.95 -9.84 2.86
C ILE A 170 -2.75 -10.35 3.64
N TYR A 171 -1.60 -10.27 3.00
CA TYR A 171 -0.30 -10.49 3.63
C TYR A 171 0.48 -9.19 3.60
N PHE A 172 1.25 -8.93 4.64
CA PHE A 172 1.97 -7.68 4.75
C PHE A 172 3.29 -7.82 5.50
N VAL A 173 4.16 -6.85 5.27
CA VAL A 173 5.43 -6.70 5.97
C VAL A 173 5.59 -5.26 6.44
N ARG A 174 6.35 -5.05 7.51
CA ARG A 174 6.85 -3.72 7.87
C ARG A 174 8.09 -3.42 7.05
N ARG A 175 8.13 -2.25 6.43
CA ARG A 175 9.28 -1.75 5.68
C ARG A 175 10.51 -1.64 6.58
N ASP A 176 11.64 -2.00 6.00
CA ASP A 176 12.98 -1.73 6.47
C ASP A 176 13.81 -1.18 5.29
N PHE A 177 15.08 -0.85 5.53
CA PHE A 177 15.95 -0.28 4.49
C PHE A 177 16.14 -1.22 3.28
N SER A 178 16.01 -2.54 3.48
CA SER A 178 16.15 -3.54 2.41
C SER A 178 14.87 -3.79 1.61
N SER A 179 13.75 -3.27 2.09
CA SER A 179 12.43 -3.47 1.48
C SER A 179 12.33 -2.80 0.13
N ASP A 180 12.99 -1.66 -0.02
CA ASP A 180 12.97 -0.82 -1.20
C ASP A 180 14.35 -0.75 -1.84
N LEU A 181 14.39 -0.45 -3.14
CA LEU A 181 15.65 -0.26 -3.85
C LEU A 181 16.45 0.88 -3.20
N MET A 182 17.57 0.53 -2.56
CA MET A 182 18.41 1.48 -1.79
C MET A 182 17.64 2.27 -0.72
N GLY A 183 16.56 1.71 -0.18
CA GLY A 183 15.71 2.40 0.80
C GLY A 183 14.86 3.54 0.24
N MET A 184 14.78 3.70 -1.09
CA MET A 184 13.93 4.69 -1.76
C MET A 184 12.48 4.23 -1.69
N LYS A 185 11.71 4.79 -0.77
CA LYS A 185 10.35 4.32 -0.43
C LYS A 185 9.38 4.48 -1.60
N ASP A 186 9.32 3.47 -2.47
CA ASP A 186 8.32 3.42 -3.53
C ASP A 186 6.98 3.04 -2.91
N ILE A 187 6.16 4.06 -2.65
CA ILE A 187 4.80 3.89 -2.16
C ILE A 187 3.80 3.78 -3.32
N GLY A 188 4.21 3.29 -4.49
CA GLY A 188 3.27 2.98 -5.57
C GLY A 188 2.27 1.86 -5.22
N THR A 189 1.31 1.68 -6.12
CA THR A 189 0.44 0.49 -6.19
C THR A 189 0.88 -0.38 -7.35
N GLY A 190 0.48 -1.64 -7.36
CA GLY A 190 0.76 -2.48 -8.50
C GLY A 190 -0.06 -3.75 -8.57
N LYS A 191 0.15 -4.47 -9.66
CA LYS A 191 -0.48 -5.74 -9.92
C LYS A 191 0.51 -6.67 -10.58
N ILE A 192 0.51 -7.91 -10.15
CA ILE A 192 1.16 -9.02 -10.85
C ILE A 192 0.19 -10.20 -10.95
N THR A 193 0.26 -10.93 -12.05
CA THR A 193 -0.60 -12.09 -12.31
C THR A 193 0.26 -13.34 -12.40
N PHE A 194 -0.18 -14.37 -11.71
CA PHE A 194 0.39 -15.72 -11.69
C PHE A 194 -0.63 -16.70 -12.29
N GLU A 195 -0.22 -17.95 -12.50
CA GLU A 195 -1.13 -18.99 -13.01
C GLU A 195 -2.27 -19.28 -12.03
N GLU A 196 -1.96 -19.28 -10.73
CA GLU A 196 -2.92 -19.55 -9.65
C GLU A 196 -3.79 -18.36 -9.26
N GLY A 197 -3.42 -17.13 -9.64
CA GLY A 197 -4.18 -15.95 -9.25
C GLY A 197 -3.50 -14.61 -9.48
N VAL A 198 -3.92 -13.61 -8.71
CA VAL A 198 -3.50 -12.22 -8.83
C VAL A 198 -3.03 -11.69 -7.49
N VAL A 199 -2.00 -10.86 -7.52
CA VAL A 199 -1.55 -10.06 -6.38
C VAL A 199 -1.72 -8.60 -6.71
N TYR A 200 -2.43 -7.89 -5.85
CA TYR A 200 -2.52 -6.45 -5.84
C TYR A 200 -1.68 -5.90 -4.69
N GLU A 201 -0.80 -4.96 -4.99
CA GLU A 201 0.05 -4.32 -3.98
C GLU A 201 -0.41 -2.91 -3.67
N LEU A 202 -0.27 -2.59 -2.40
CA LEU A 202 -0.60 -1.30 -1.83
C LEU A 202 0.36 -1.00 -0.69
N SER A 203 1.11 0.07 -0.82
CA SER A 203 2.13 0.45 0.16
C SER A 203 1.77 1.71 0.93
N ASP A 204 2.36 1.88 2.10
CA ASP A 204 2.48 3.15 2.81
C ASP A 204 3.92 3.28 3.34
N ASP A 205 4.24 4.41 3.98
CA ASP A 205 5.58 4.70 4.51
C ASP A 205 6.17 3.65 5.47
N LYS A 206 5.34 2.82 6.09
CA LYS A 206 5.73 1.81 7.07
C LYS A 206 5.44 0.38 6.66
N PHE A 207 4.49 0.15 5.75
CA PHE A 207 4.02 -1.19 5.41
C PHE A 207 3.85 -1.40 3.91
N ILE A 208 4.02 -2.64 3.50
CA ILE A 208 3.69 -3.13 2.16
C ILE A 208 2.60 -4.18 2.31
N TYR A 209 1.43 -3.95 1.71
CA TYR A 209 0.29 -4.85 1.73
C TYR A 209 0.11 -5.51 0.37
N ASN A 210 -0.08 -6.82 0.39
CA ASN A 210 -0.37 -7.64 -0.78
C ASN A 210 -1.71 -8.35 -0.59
N LEU A 211 -2.70 -7.96 -1.40
CA LEU A 211 -4.00 -8.62 -1.49
C LEU A 211 -3.96 -9.66 -2.60
N MET A 212 -4.31 -10.90 -2.29
CA MET A 212 -4.24 -12.01 -3.23
C MET A 212 -5.39 -13.00 -3.05
N ASN A 213 -5.79 -13.68 -4.13
CA ASN A 213 -6.87 -14.67 -4.12
C ASN A 213 -6.38 -16.14 -3.99
N PHE A 214 -5.14 -16.32 -3.56
CA PHE A 214 -4.48 -17.60 -3.32
C PHE A 214 -3.60 -17.50 -2.05
N ASP A 215 -3.04 -18.61 -1.58
CA ASP A 215 -2.09 -18.57 -0.47
C ASP A 215 -0.74 -18.02 -0.94
N LYS A 216 -0.11 -17.16 -0.12
CA LYS A 216 1.23 -16.63 -0.45
C LYS A 216 2.20 -17.77 -0.77
N HIS A 217 3.12 -17.51 -1.70
CA HIS A 217 4.19 -18.44 -1.99
C HIS A 217 5.02 -18.74 -0.73
N PRO A 218 5.40 -20.01 -0.48
CA PRO A 218 6.14 -20.39 0.72
C PRO A 218 7.49 -19.67 0.89
N CYS A 219 8.12 -19.24 -0.20
CA CYS A 219 9.38 -18.52 -0.20
C CYS A 219 9.28 -17.12 0.43
N PHE A 220 8.11 -16.47 0.35
CA PHE A 220 7.94 -15.11 0.85
C PHE A 220 7.52 -15.10 2.32
N GLU A 221 8.37 -14.59 3.18
CA GLU A 221 8.05 -14.37 4.59
C GLU A 221 7.17 -13.13 4.74
N MET A 222 5.92 -13.31 5.20
CA MET A 222 4.96 -12.23 5.38
C MET A 222 3.99 -12.54 6.51
N THR A 223 3.50 -11.51 7.18
CA THR A 223 2.46 -11.63 8.20
C THR A 223 1.08 -11.71 7.54
N ASN A 224 0.25 -12.68 7.91
CA ASN A 224 -1.15 -12.68 7.51
C ASN A 224 -1.90 -11.61 8.32
N LEU A 225 -2.67 -10.76 7.65
CA LEU A 225 -3.37 -9.65 8.31
C LEU A 225 -4.32 -10.12 9.43
N PHE A 226 -4.98 -11.26 9.29
CA PHE A 226 -5.86 -11.80 10.34
C PHE A 226 -5.09 -12.30 11.57
N ASP A 227 -3.77 -12.47 11.50
CA ASP A 227 -2.96 -12.88 12.65
C ASP A 227 -2.97 -11.83 13.76
N ILE A 228 -3.32 -10.56 13.49
CA ILE A 228 -3.47 -9.53 14.54
C ILE A 228 -4.52 -9.92 15.60
N LEU A 229 -5.48 -10.77 15.24
CA LEU A 229 -6.50 -11.31 16.15
C LEU A 229 -5.91 -12.37 17.09
N LYS A 230 -4.81 -13.01 16.70
CA LYS A 230 -4.19 -14.10 17.44
C LYS A 230 -3.28 -13.57 18.56
N LYS A 231 -3.13 -14.36 19.62
CA LYS A 231 -2.26 -14.02 20.77
C LYS A 231 -0.77 -14.05 20.41
N ASN A 232 -0.41 -14.82 19.40
CA ASN A 232 0.95 -15.04 18.91
C ASN A 232 1.23 -14.27 17.62
N TYR A 233 0.51 -13.17 17.37
CA TYR A 233 0.80 -12.25 16.28
C TYR A 233 2.30 -11.91 16.24
N LYS A 234 2.89 -12.04 15.06
CA LYS A 234 4.28 -11.67 14.77
C LYS A 234 4.31 -10.80 13.54
N LEU A 235 4.99 -9.67 13.65
CA LEU A 235 5.24 -8.76 12.54
C LEU A 235 6.54 -9.16 11.86
N ILE A 236 6.47 -9.48 10.56
CA ILE A 236 7.64 -9.64 9.72
C ILE A 236 8.14 -8.26 9.30
N GLN A 237 9.46 -8.07 9.35
CA GLN A 237 10.15 -6.86 8.91
C GLN A 237 10.96 -7.20 7.66
N GLY A 238 10.90 -6.32 6.66
CA GLY A 238 11.57 -6.52 5.39
C GLY A 238 10.87 -7.48 4.45
N VAL A 239 11.39 -7.58 3.24
CA VAL A 239 10.93 -8.49 2.18
C VAL A 239 11.88 -9.69 1.98
N GLY A 240 12.93 -9.80 2.79
CA GLY A 240 13.95 -10.85 2.65
C GLY A 240 14.85 -10.67 1.43
N SER A 241 15.69 -11.66 1.15
CA SER A 241 16.68 -11.58 0.06
C SER A 241 16.09 -11.74 -1.34
N ASP A 242 14.84 -12.19 -1.45
CA ASP A 242 14.16 -12.38 -2.74
C ASP A 242 13.33 -11.16 -3.16
N GLY A 243 13.23 -10.12 -2.31
CA GLY A 243 12.49 -8.90 -2.62
C GLY A 243 10.97 -9.02 -2.53
N GLY A 244 10.45 -10.23 -2.29
CA GLY A 244 9.01 -10.52 -2.26
C GLY A 244 8.26 -10.17 -3.55
N TYR A 245 6.95 -10.02 -3.42
CA TYR A 245 6.10 -9.52 -4.51
C TYR A 245 6.43 -8.05 -4.87
N HIS A 246 6.91 -7.27 -3.90
CA HIS A 246 7.22 -5.86 -4.07
C HIS A 246 8.32 -5.63 -5.11
N ALA A 247 9.43 -6.34 -5.00
CA ALA A 247 10.50 -6.25 -5.99
C ALA A 247 10.03 -6.71 -7.38
N GLN A 248 9.19 -7.74 -7.47
CA GLN A 248 8.67 -8.20 -8.76
C GLN A 248 7.75 -7.17 -9.43
N ILE A 249 6.88 -6.54 -8.64
CA ILE A 249 6.00 -5.46 -9.10
C ILE A 249 6.84 -4.25 -9.52
N PHE A 250 7.83 -3.85 -8.72
CA PHE A 250 8.77 -2.79 -9.07
C PHE A 250 9.48 -3.09 -10.41
N MET A 251 10.03 -4.29 -10.57
CA MET A 251 10.69 -4.71 -11.82
C MET A 251 9.73 -4.71 -13.01
N THR A 252 8.46 -5.06 -12.81
CA THR A 252 7.45 -5.00 -13.88
C THR A 252 7.20 -3.56 -14.34
N ARG A 253 7.15 -2.60 -13.40
CA ARG A 253 7.07 -1.16 -13.75
C ARG A 253 8.33 -0.70 -14.48
N LEU A 254 9.50 -1.09 -13.97
CA LEU A 254 10.81 -0.79 -14.57
C LEU A 254 10.92 -1.26 -16.03
N PHE A 255 10.54 -2.50 -16.32
CA PHE A 255 10.57 -3.02 -17.68
C PHE A 255 9.51 -2.40 -18.59
N SER A 256 8.38 -1.94 -18.05
CA SER A 256 7.34 -1.27 -18.83
C SER A 256 7.76 0.12 -19.30
N GLU A 257 8.64 0.81 -18.58
CA GLU A 257 9.19 2.12 -18.98
C GLU A 257 10.33 2.00 -20.01
N LEU A 258 10.96 0.83 -20.13
CA LEU A 258 12.08 0.59 -21.05
C LEU A 258 11.64 0.14 -22.46
N ILE A 259 10.33 -0.04 -22.70
CA ILE A 259 9.73 -0.49 -23.96
C ILE A 259 8.95 0.67 -24.59
#